data_AF-A0A2D8I241-F1
#
_entry.id   AF-A0A2D8I241-F1
#
_cell.length_a   1.000
_cell.length_b   1.000
_cell.length_c   1.000
_cell.angle_alpha   90.00
_cell.angle_beta   90.00
_cell.angle_gamma   90.00
#
_symmetry.space_group_name_H-M   'P 1'
#
loop_
_entity.id
_entity.type
_entity.pdbx_description
1 polymer ?
#
loop_
_entity_poly.entity_id
_entity_poly.type
_entity_poly.pdbx_seq_one_letter_code
_entity_poly.pdbx_strand_id
1 'polypeptide(L)'
;MLNFCRLLIIIVFADFVFGDAGELDFPRGIFRTNLPAGSVDAPSYNVLSPGVKGKVVFRGQVKLVNGNNVQFHRVPDLTDPTVLSWPFKDGILASQKARAKAFLDSNKSLDRIEILFGGAGYSSEPDVSLASPTEGSESWVDNELAFATATISSGIVTSVDLDSNYSGKGYAKAPEVMIEGGVHFIRCVEGGSPYSGKFFLIVSNTGDTLSLNNPLNYDLSSIFKINSLVEVFEGWTLGSLFGYNDTQLMEGNSSTADLVYLLKSQVDQNGTSSDYVPYYHNGSRWDRVGFYDINASETIIYPDESFIIARRSSPGLELKITGIANTQNSFVEIPASGKRALMNNPFAVDTMLSDLIPSPNLTDDLNHTKKWFVSSNQEKADNINILNKGVWTTYWHDGTNKGVTKPAFLTARRGTGVAASITQADLSMSSGVITAMTNPHTGSIVVTSPNHSLKRGFTVKISNAYGYKTNSALPVKSLIDENGNEVSSINDSILIYSSANGFHEVGNVPSPNTFELLNKSGNCMFTGEANWTTGDGGSGYTENAFVSFIGGGGQGAYGIANVVSGRVQSITITQSGYGYTSAPKVFVHSGGWRRLGAGNSPFNDELVPAGSGVLLTRNHEYGEPSLLRVENPILRN
;
A
#
# COMPACT_ATOMS: atom_id res chain seq x y z
N MET A 1 9.04 -67.64 -0.25
CA MET A 1 9.03 -66.62 -1.32
C MET A 1 7.92 -65.63 -0.97
N LEU A 2 8.25 -64.59 -0.21
CA LEU A 2 7.32 -63.53 0.19
C LEU A 2 8.00 -62.18 -0.06
N ASN A 3 7.30 -61.31 -0.80
CA ASN A 3 7.77 -60.02 -1.27
C ASN A 3 7.93 -59.02 -0.11
N PHE A 4 9.15 -58.50 0.04
CA PHE A 4 9.47 -57.36 0.90
C PHE A 4 9.05 -56.06 0.20
N CYS A 5 7.99 -55.42 0.69
CA CYS A 5 7.60 -54.07 0.31
C CYS A 5 8.44 -53.07 1.15
N ARG A 6 9.34 -52.32 0.50
CA ARG A 6 10.15 -51.27 1.14
C ARG A 6 9.29 -50.03 1.35
N LEU A 7 9.02 -49.73 2.63
CA LEU A 7 8.41 -48.49 3.10
C LEU A 7 9.45 -47.35 2.97
N LEU A 8 9.22 -46.42 2.05
CA LEU A 8 10.00 -45.19 1.91
C LEU A 8 9.48 -44.17 2.93
N ILE A 9 10.21 -43.97 4.04
CA ILE A 9 9.95 -42.90 5.00
C ILE A 9 10.54 -41.61 4.40
N ILE A 10 9.66 -40.72 3.92
CA ILE A 10 10.04 -39.36 3.53
C ILE A 10 10.11 -38.52 4.81
N ILE A 11 11.33 -38.30 5.31
CA ILE A 11 11.60 -37.30 6.35
C ILE A 11 11.69 -35.95 5.65
N VAL A 12 10.64 -35.13 5.76
CA VAL A 12 10.69 -33.73 5.34
C VAL A 12 11.40 -32.95 6.45
N PHE A 13 12.68 -32.65 6.27
CA PHE A 13 13.33 -31.58 7.01
C PHE A 13 12.77 -30.26 6.48
N ALA A 14 11.87 -29.64 7.23
CA ALA A 14 11.53 -28.23 7.06
C ALA A 14 12.59 -27.43 7.81
N ASP A 15 13.59 -26.93 7.10
CA ASP A 15 14.49 -25.91 7.65
C ASP A 15 13.69 -24.62 7.83
N PHE A 16 13.21 -24.41 9.06
CA PHE A 16 12.73 -23.13 9.54
C PHE A 16 13.94 -22.20 9.68
N VAL A 17 14.18 -21.39 8.66
CA VAL A 17 15.06 -20.22 8.79
C VAL A 17 14.29 -19.17 9.59
N PHE A 18 14.60 -19.07 10.88
CA PHE A 18 14.29 -17.89 11.67
C PHE A 18 15.22 -16.76 11.21
N GLY A 19 14.70 -15.92 10.32
CA GLY A 19 15.29 -14.63 9.99
C GLY A 19 14.89 -13.60 11.04
N ASP A 20 15.91 -12.98 11.62
CA ASP A 20 15.84 -11.81 12.50
C ASP A 20 15.09 -10.66 11.81
N ALA A 21 14.57 -9.71 12.60
CA ALA A 21 13.72 -8.62 12.12
C ALA A 21 14.46 -7.70 11.13
N GLY A 22 14.34 -7.99 9.84
CA GLY A 22 14.75 -7.14 8.72
C GLY A 22 13.53 -6.75 7.90
N GLU A 23 13.51 -5.49 7.45
CA GLU A 23 12.44 -4.84 6.68
C GLU A 23 11.77 -5.77 5.65
N LEU A 24 10.45 -5.83 5.69
CA LEU A 24 9.64 -6.53 4.70
C LEU A 24 9.94 -5.94 3.33
N ASP A 25 10.61 -6.72 2.48
CA ASP A 25 10.58 -6.52 1.03
C ASP A 25 9.10 -6.47 0.64
N PHE A 26 8.65 -5.34 0.10
CA PHE A 26 7.23 -5.14 -0.16
C PHE A 26 6.74 -6.24 -1.09
N PRO A 27 5.60 -6.90 -0.81
CA PRO A 27 5.13 -8.02 -1.62
C PRO A 27 4.93 -7.54 -3.07
N ARG A 28 5.83 -7.97 -3.96
CA ARG A 28 5.72 -7.74 -5.40
C ARG A 28 4.66 -8.70 -5.93
N GLY A 29 3.56 -8.14 -6.42
CA GLY A 29 2.44 -8.90 -6.96
C GLY A 29 2.39 -8.82 -8.48
N ILE A 30 2.03 -9.92 -9.13
CA ILE A 30 1.55 -9.89 -10.52
C ILE A 30 0.03 -9.81 -10.44
N PHE A 31 -0.54 -8.69 -10.83
CA PHE A 31 -1.97 -8.56 -11.07
C PHE A 31 -2.27 -9.06 -12.49
N ARG A 32 -3.22 -9.99 -12.60
CA ARG A 32 -3.71 -10.49 -13.89
C ARG A 32 -5.18 -10.16 -14.01
N THR A 33 -5.56 -9.61 -15.16
CA THR A 33 -6.95 -9.31 -15.47
C THR A 33 -7.28 -9.77 -16.88
N ASN A 34 -8.46 -10.33 -17.05
CA ASN A 34 -8.94 -10.77 -18.34
C ASN A 34 -9.75 -9.66 -18.99
N LEU A 35 -9.28 -9.19 -20.14
CA LEU A 35 -10.02 -8.31 -21.03
C LEU A 35 -10.85 -9.18 -21.99
N PRO A 36 -12.19 -9.18 -21.88
CA PRO A 36 -13.03 -9.92 -22.81
C PRO A 36 -12.82 -9.42 -24.25
N ALA A 37 -13.04 -10.31 -25.23
CA ALA A 37 -13.02 -9.93 -26.63
C ALA A 37 -14.02 -8.81 -26.91
N GLY A 38 -13.65 -7.92 -27.83
CA GLY A 38 -14.53 -6.85 -28.30
C GLY A 38 -14.40 -6.63 -29.80
N SER A 39 -15.05 -5.57 -30.28
CA SER A 39 -14.96 -5.12 -31.66
C SER A 39 -14.90 -3.59 -31.70
N VAL A 40 -14.60 -3.03 -32.87
CA VAL A 40 -14.61 -1.58 -33.08
C VAL A 40 -15.99 -0.97 -32.79
N ASP A 41 -17.07 -1.65 -33.17
CA ASP A 41 -18.45 -1.18 -33.00
C ASP A 41 -19.04 -1.50 -31.62
N ALA A 42 -18.54 -2.54 -30.97
CA ALA A 42 -18.92 -2.93 -29.61
C ALA A 42 -17.66 -3.27 -28.79
N PRO A 43 -16.96 -2.25 -28.26
CA PRO A 43 -15.78 -2.47 -27.44
C PRO A 43 -16.13 -3.09 -26.09
N SER A 44 -15.21 -3.89 -25.56
CA SER A 44 -15.26 -4.39 -24.18
C SER A 44 -14.46 -3.44 -23.28
N TYR A 45 -15.09 -2.90 -22.24
CA TYR A 45 -14.47 -1.91 -21.35
C TYR A 45 -14.06 -2.52 -20.01
N ASN A 46 -12.85 -2.18 -19.56
CA ASN A 46 -12.36 -2.50 -18.23
C ASN A 46 -11.67 -1.27 -17.62
N VAL A 47 -11.91 -1.03 -16.34
CA VAL A 47 -11.18 -0.01 -15.58
C VAL A 47 -10.10 -0.70 -14.79
N LEU A 48 -8.86 -0.19 -14.88
CA LEU A 48 -7.69 -0.77 -14.24
C LEU A 48 -6.82 0.35 -13.67
N SER A 49 -5.95 -0.02 -12.74
CA SER A 49 -4.89 0.84 -12.23
C SER A 49 -3.63 0.01 -11.99
N PRO A 50 -2.44 0.58 -12.23
CA PRO A 50 -1.20 -0.17 -12.14
C PRO A 50 -0.60 -0.15 -10.72
N GLY A 51 -1.24 0.53 -9.76
CA GLY A 51 -0.69 0.75 -8.42
C GLY A 51 0.66 1.47 -8.48
N VAL A 52 1.52 1.21 -7.50
CA VAL A 52 2.88 1.77 -7.47
C VAL A 52 3.84 0.88 -8.25
N LYS A 53 4.62 1.46 -9.18
CA LYS A 53 5.56 0.76 -10.07
C LYS A 53 6.61 -0.09 -9.36
N GLY A 54 6.99 0.32 -8.15
CA GLY A 54 7.56 -0.60 -7.19
C GLY A 54 9.09 -0.64 -7.06
N LYS A 55 9.80 0.44 -7.40
CA LYS A 55 11.18 0.63 -6.96
C LYS A 55 11.22 1.86 -6.07
N VAL A 56 11.43 1.66 -4.77
CA VAL A 56 11.85 2.76 -3.89
C VAL A 56 13.32 3.02 -4.22
N VAL A 57 13.59 4.21 -4.76
CA VAL A 57 14.96 4.62 -5.13
C VAL A 57 15.67 5.34 -4.00
N PHE A 58 14.91 5.85 -3.01
CA PHE A 58 15.46 6.51 -1.84
C PHE A 58 14.49 6.43 -0.66
N ARG A 59 15.06 6.26 0.53
CA ARG A 59 14.37 6.40 1.82
C ARG A 59 15.24 7.25 2.74
N GLY A 60 14.67 8.28 3.34
CA GLY A 60 15.45 9.17 4.19
C GLY A 60 14.61 10.20 4.93
N GLN A 61 15.28 10.99 5.75
CA GLN A 61 14.66 11.99 6.60
C GLN A 61 14.78 13.39 6.02
N VAL A 62 13.69 14.15 6.12
CA VAL A 62 13.62 15.54 5.66
C VAL A 62 14.44 16.44 6.58
N LYS A 63 15.34 17.24 6.00
CA LYS A 63 16.14 18.25 6.72
C LYS A 63 15.41 19.57 6.83
N LEU A 64 14.82 20.03 5.73
CA LEU A 64 14.15 21.33 5.62
C LEU A 64 13.13 21.30 4.49
N VAL A 65 12.06 22.10 4.62
CA VAL A 65 11.15 22.41 3.53
C VAL A 65 11.09 23.91 3.33
N ASN A 66 11.23 24.37 2.09
CA ASN A 66 11.13 25.78 1.72
C ASN A 66 10.28 25.92 0.45
N GLY A 67 9.04 26.40 0.60
CA GLY A 67 8.07 26.44 -0.48
C GLY A 67 7.82 25.04 -1.06
N ASN A 68 8.07 24.86 -2.35
CA ASN A 68 7.92 23.58 -3.04
C ASN A 68 9.18 22.69 -3.02
N ASN A 69 10.23 23.11 -2.29
CA ASN A 69 11.49 22.38 -2.21
C ASN A 69 11.61 21.61 -0.89
N VAL A 70 11.92 20.32 -0.98
CA VAL A 70 12.20 19.43 0.16
C VAL A 70 13.67 19.06 0.12
N GLN A 71 14.41 19.40 1.17
CA GLN A 71 15.84 19.16 1.30
C GLN A 71 16.11 18.00 2.28
N PHE A 72 17.17 17.23 2.00
CA PHE A 72 17.55 16.04 2.75
C PHE A 72 18.91 16.19 3.45
N HIS A 73 19.15 15.33 4.44
CA HIS A 73 20.49 15.16 5.00
C HIS A 73 21.36 14.39 4.00
N ARG A 74 22.68 14.61 4.08
CA ARG A 74 23.63 13.73 3.40
C ARG A 74 23.55 12.33 3.99
N VAL A 75 23.82 11.34 3.16
CA VAL A 75 23.81 9.92 3.53
C VAL A 75 25.24 9.39 3.54
N PRO A 76 25.55 8.38 4.36
CA PRO A 76 26.81 7.66 4.25
C PRO A 76 26.97 7.10 2.83
N ASP A 77 28.17 7.23 2.26
CA ASP A 77 28.46 6.67 0.96
C ASP A 77 28.44 5.13 1.00
N LEU A 78 27.93 4.52 -0.07
CA LEU A 78 27.79 3.06 -0.16
C LEU A 78 29.16 2.35 -0.23
N THR A 79 30.17 3.01 -0.80
CA THR A 79 31.52 2.47 -0.96
C THR A 79 32.45 2.83 0.21
N ASP A 80 32.19 3.96 0.87
CA ASP A 80 32.87 4.35 2.11
C ASP A 80 31.89 5.01 3.09
N PRO A 81 31.30 4.25 4.03
CA PRO A 81 30.36 4.78 5.01
C PRO A 81 30.92 5.88 5.93
N THR A 82 32.24 6.13 5.92
CA THR A 82 32.85 7.23 6.68
C THR A 82 32.72 8.59 5.98
N VAL A 83 32.39 8.59 4.68
CA VAL A 83 32.21 9.78 3.86
C VAL A 83 30.72 10.03 3.63
N LEU A 84 30.29 11.29 3.75
CA LEU A 84 28.91 11.70 3.49
C LEU A 84 28.73 12.14 2.04
N SER A 85 27.88 11.43 1.29
CA SER A 85 27.51 11.72 -0.08
C SER A 85 26.13 12.38 -0.19
N TRP A 86 25.87 12.95 -1.36
CA TRP A 86 24.55 13.49 -1.70
C TRP A 86 23.57 12.34 -1.94
N PRO A 87 22.32 12.43 -1.48
CA PRO A 87 21.34 11.35 -1.66
C PRO A 87 20.91 11.14 -3.12
N PHE A 88 21.06 12.14 -3.98
CA PHE A 88 20.65 12.07 -5.39
C PHE A 88 21.76 12.54 -6.33
N LYS A 89 21.65 12.15 -7.60
CA LYS A 89 22.34 12.79 -8.73
C LYS A 89 21.44 13.83 -9.37
N ASP A 90 22.02 14.96 -9.80
CA ASP A 90 21.26 16.08 -10.34
C ASP A 90 20.49 15.70 -11.62
N GLY A 91 19.22 16.11 -11.69
CA GLY A 91 18.39 15.97 -12.91
C GLY A 91 18.01 14.54 -13.29
N ILE A 92 18.16 13.55 -12.41
CA ILE A 92 17.75 12.17 -12.69
C ILE A 92 16.24 11.95 -12.50
N LEU A 93 15.67 12.45 -11.39
CA LEU A 93 14.36 12.02 -10.88
C LEU A 93 13.15 12.64 -11.60
N ALA A 94 13.40 13.53 -12.56
CA ALA A 94 12.39 14.14 -13.42
C ALA A 94 12.81 14.12 -14.90
N SER A 95 13.73 13.23 -15.27
CA SER A 95 14.19 13.07 -16.66
C SER A 95 13.18 12.26 -17.48
N GLN A 96 13.23 12.40 -18.81
CA GLN A 96 12.65 11.42 -19.70
C GLN A 96 13.61 10.25 -19.84
N LYS A 97 13.19 9.05 -19.39
CA LYS A 97 14.08 7.91 -19.19
C LYS A 97 14.69 7.42 -20.50
N ALA A 98 16.03 7.33 -20.55
CA ALA A 98 16.74 6.69 -21.64
C ALA A 98 16.49 5.17 -21.64
N ARG A 99 16.57 4.56 -22.82
CA ARG A 99 16.31 3.14 -23.05
C ARG A 99 17.36 2.57 -23.99
N ALA A 100 17.81 1.36 -23.69
CA ALA A 100 18.82 0.67 -24.47
C ALA A 100 18.54 -0.83 -24.54
N LYS A 101 19.22 -1.51 -25.45
CA LYS A 101 19.12 -2.96 -25.66
C LYS A 101 20.52 -3.56 -25.71
N ALA A 102 20.73 -4.62 -24.93
CA ALA A 102 21.97 -5.38 -24.96
C ALA A 102 21.93 -6.43 -26.10
N PHE A 103 23.10 -6.74 -26.63
CA PHE A 103 23.33 -7.81 -27.60
C PHE A 103 24.41 -8.74 -27.07
N LEU A 104 24.22 -10.04 -27.31
CA LEU A 104 25.19 -11.06 -26.93
C LEU A 104 26.04 -11.45 -28.13
N ASP A 105 27.28 -11.84 -27.86
CA ASP A 105 28.15 -12.51 -28.81
C ASP A 105 27.82 -14.03 -28.91
N SER A 106 28.59 -14.74 -29.73
CA SER A 106 28.46 -16.20 -29.87
C SER A 106 28.79 -16.99 -28.59
N ASN A 107 29.47 -16.37 -27.63
CA ASN A 107 29.92 -16.97 -26.39
C ASN A 107 28.99 -16.68 -25.20
N LYS A 108 27.83 -16.05 -25.45
CA LYS A 108 26.86 -15.66 -24.40
C LYS A 108 27.44 -14.61 -23.43
N SER A 109 28.36 -13.78 -23.91
CA SER A 109 28.88 -12.56 -23.27
C SER A 109 28.25 -11.32 -23.92
N LEU A 110 28.23 -10.17 -23.23
CA LEU A 110 27.70 -8.95 -23.86
C LEU A 110 28.71 -8.42 -24.90
N ASP A 111 28.23 -8.25 -26.13
CA ASP A 111 28.97 -7.67 -27.26
C ASP A 111 28.88 -6.14 -27.22
N ARG A 112 27.66 -5.62 -27.15
CA ARG A 112 27.38 -4.18 -27.16
C ARG A 112 26.03 -3.84 -26.55
N ILE A 113 25.85 -2.57 -26.24
CA ILE A 113 24.58 -1.97 -25.83
C ILE A 113 24.21 -0.88 -26.83
N GLU A 114 23.05 -0.98 -27.45
CA GLU A 114 22.54 0.03 -28.38
C GLU A 114 21.46 0.88 -27.72
N ILE A 115 21.57 2.19 -27.87
CA ILE A 115 20.53 3.12 -27.40
C ILE A 115 19.32 3.01 -28.31
N LEU A 116 18.18 2.67 -27.73
CA LEU A 116 16.87 2.72 -28.40
C LEU A 116 16.28 4.12 -28.35
N PHE A 117 16.52 4.82 -27.24
CA PHE A 117 16.05 6.18 -27.00
C PHE A 117 16.95 6.88 -26.00
N GLY A 118 17.56 8.01 -26.37
CA GLY A 118 18.52 8.72 -25.52
C GLY A 118 17.92 9.46 -24.33
N GLY A 119 16.59 9.52 -24.20
CA GLY A 119 15.96 10.30 -23.13
C GLY A 119 16.08 11.81 -23.35
N ALA A 120 15.76 12.56 -22.30
CA ALA A 120 15.92 14.02 -22.24
C ALA A 120 15.92 14.50 -20.79
N GLY A 121 16.51 15.68 -20.54
CA GLY A 121 16.48 16.34 -19.24
C GLY A 121 17.48 15.83 -18.21
N TYR A 122 18.47 15.03 -18.62
CA TYR A 122 19.56 14.59 -17.74
C TYR A 122 20.53 15.74 -17.44
N SER A 123 20.84 15.99 -16.16
CA SER A 123 21.88 16.96 -15.75
C SER A 123 23.15 16.28 -15.24
N SER A 124 23.13 14.96 -15.10
CA SER A 124 24.25 14.11 -14.69
C SER A 124 24.14 12.76 -15.37
N GLU A 125 25.26 12.05 -15.46
CA GLU A 125 25.31 10.72 -16.06
C GLU A 125 24.50 9.73 -15.22
N PRO A 126 23.48 9.07 -15.81
CA PRO A 126 22.66 8.10 -15.10
C PRO A 126 23.44 6.82 -14.83
N ASP A 127 23.13 6.14 -13.71
CA ASP A 127 23.63 4.79 -13.52
C ASP A 127 23.03 3.82 -14.54
N VAL A 128 23.84 2.87 -15.00
CA VAL A 128 23.40 1.77 -15.86
C VAL A 128 23.54 0.47 -15.10
N SER A 129 22.44 -0.27 -15.00
CA SER A 129 22.41 -1.58 -14.36
C SER A 129 21.94 -2.64 -15.35
N LEU A 130 22.61 -3.79 -15.32
CA LEU A 130 22.34 -4.92 -16.19
C LEU A 130 21.76 -6.06 -15.34
N ALA A 131 20.65 -6.65 -15.79
CA ALA A 131 20.05 -7.79 -15.09
C ALA A 131 21.03 -8.97 -15.01
N SER A 132 21.01 -9.72 -13.90
CA SER A 132 21.94 -10.84 -13.69
C SER A 132 21.75 -11.99 -14.71
N PRO A 133 22.80 -12.79 -14.97
CA PRO A 133 22.72 -14.01 -15.80
C PRO A 133 21.61 -14.98 -15.34
N THR A 134 20.92 -15.64 -16.29
CA THR A 134 19.65 -16.36 -16.04
C THR A 134 19.72 -17.90 -16.02
N GLU A 135 20.79 -18.54 -16.50
CA GLU A 135 20.95 -20.00 -16.40
C GLU A 135 22.29 -20.37 -15.79
N GLY A 136 22.25 -21.16 -14.72
CA GLY A 136 23.37 -21.91 -14.18
C GLY A 136 22.96 -23.37 -14.08
N SER A 137 23.33 -24.17 -15.07
CA SER A 137 23.42 -25.62 -14.90
C SER A 137 24.79 -26.05 -15.38
N GLU A 138 25.81 -25.71 -14.61
CA GLU A 138 26.87 -26.62 -14.20
C GLU A 138 27.94 -25.84 -13.41
N SER A 139 28.10 -26.25 -12.14
CA SER A 139 29.37 -26.35 -11.42
C SER A 139 30.59 -25.67 -12.08
N TRP A 140 31.02 -24.53 -11.52
CA TRP A 140 32.35 -23.91 -11.69
C TRP A 140 32.71 -23.31 -13.07
N VAL A 141 31.72 -22.91 -13.88
CA VAL A 141 31.94 -21.99 -15.01
C VAL A 141 31.39 -20.62 -14.63
N ASP A 142 32.29 -19.65 -14.48
CA ASP A 142 32.10 -18.34 -13.86
C ASP A 142 30.94 -17.52 -14.48
N ASN A 143 29.89 -17.29 -13.69
CA ASN A 143 28.94 -16.21 -13.95
C ASN A 143 29.62 -14.89 -13.58
N GLU A 144 29.89 -14.08 -14.59
CA GLU A 144 30.53 -12.78 -14.42
C GLU A 144 29.51 -11.68 -14.71
N LEU A 145 29.33 -10.74 -13.78
CA LEU A 145 28.46 -9.59 -13.99
C LEU A 145 29.08 -8.67 -15.04
N ALA A 146 28.21 -8.04 -15.83
CA ALA A 146 28.63 -7.01 -16.76
C ALA A 146 28.44 -5.63 -16.13
N PHE A 147 29.33 -4.70 -16.43
CA PHE A 147 29.20 -3.30 -16.04
C PHE A 147 29.16 -2.40 -17.28
N ALA A 148 28.43 -1.30 -17.19
CA ALA A 148 28.32 -0.31 -18.25
C ALA A 148 28.21 1.10 -17.66
N THR A 149 28.65 2.10 -18.41
CA THR A 149 28.52 3.52 -18.07
C THR A 149 27.78 4.27 -19.18
N ALA A 150 27.09 5.36 -18.83
CA ALA A 150 26.38 6.19 -19.80
C ALA A 150 27.10 7.52 -19.99
N THR A 151 27.19 7.99 -21.23
CA THR A 151 27.65 9.35 -21.55
C THR A 151 26.46 10.22 -21.91
N ILE A 152 26.42 11.46 -21.38
CA ILE A 152 25.40 12.45 -21.74
C ILE A 152 25.97 13.61 -22.55
N SER A 153 25.17 14.15 -23.47
CA SER A 153 25.44 15.41 -24.16
C SER A 153 24.13 16.20 -24.30
N SER A 154 24.15 17.46 -23.86
CA SER A 154 22.97 18.35 -23.89
C SER A 154 21.71 17.74 -23.25
N GLY A 155 21.90 16.96 -22.18
CA GLY A 155 20.84 16.29 -21.42
C GLY A 155 20.19 15.07 -22.07
N ILE A 156 20.85 14.51 -23.09
CA ILE A 156 20.47 13.26 -23.76
C ILE A 156 21.60 12.24 -23.56
N VAL A 157 21.27 10.99 -23.26
CA VAL A 157 22.24 9.88 -23.26
C VAL A 157 22.64 9.56 -24.70
N THR A 158 23.93 9.68 -25.01
CA THR A 158 24.47 9.50 -26.37
C THR A 158 25.23 8.19 -26.56
N SER A 159 25.77 7.60 -25.49
CA SER A 159 26.34 6.25 -25.51
C SER A 159 26.09 5.51 -24.19
N VAL A 160 26.06 4.18 -24.27
CA VAL A 160 26.13 3.29 -23.12
C VAL A 160 27.25 2.30 -23.41
N ASP A 161 28.38 2.47 -22.75
CA ASP A 161 29.63 1.80 -23.05
C ASP A 161 29.87 0.68 -22.04
N LEU A 162 30.12 -0.54 -22.53
CA LEU A 162 30.47 -1.69 -21.69
C LEU A 162 31.88 -1.52 -21.13
N ASP A 163 32.07 -1.92 -19.87
CA ASP A 163 33.41 -1.98 -19.30
C ASP A 163 34.24 -3.05 -20.02
N SER A 164 35.40 -2.63 -20.56
CA SER A 164 36.30 -3.50 -21.32
C SER A 164 36.82 -4.71 -20.55
N ASN A 165 36.84 -4.63 -19.21
CA ASN A 165 37.31 -5.71 -18.35
C ASN A 165 36.18 -6.61 -17.83
N TYR A 166 34.92 -6.16 -17.96
CA TYR A 166 33.76 -6.82 -17.35
C TYR A 166 32.56 -6.81 -18.31
N SER A 167 32.69 -7.50 -19.45
CA SER A 167 31.58 -7.74 -20.38
C SER A 167 30.61 -8.83 -19.91
N GLY A 168 30.94 -9.49 -18.80
CA GLY A 168 30.15 -10.54 -18.18
C GLY A 168 30.07 -11.85 -18.98
N LYS A 169 29.62 -12.92 -18.32
CA LYS A 169 29.50 -14.28 -18.87
C LYS A 169 28.27 -14.98 -18.31
N GLY A 170 27.72 -15.92 -19.09
CA GLY A 170 26.63 -16.80 -18.66
C GLY A 170 25.22 -16.31 -19.02
N TYR A 171 25.08 -15.37 -19.95
CA TYR A 171 23.78 -14.84 -20.34
C TYR A 171 23.08 -15.74 -21.36
N ALA A 172 22.07 -16.51 -20.93
CA ALA A 172 21.27 -17.34 -21.86
C ALA A 172 20.44 -16.51 -22.85
N LYS A 173 20.06 -15.29 -22.46
CA LYS A 173 19.40 -14.27 -23.28
C LYS A 173 20.01 -12.91 -22.95
N ALA A 174 19.94 -11.96 -23.88
CA ALA A 174 20.39 -10.60 -23.64
C ALA A 174 19.73 -10.04 -22.36
N PRO A 175 20.50 -9.49 -21.41
CA PRO A 175 19.94 -8.96 -20.18
C PRO A 175 19.15 -7.68 -20.44
N GLU A 176 18.23 -7.39 -19.53
CA GLU A 176 17.55 -6.09 -19.50
C GLU A 176 18.55 -4.99 -19.09
N VAL A 177 18.54 -3.89 -19.83
CA VAL A 177 19.37 -2.71 -19.56
C VAL A 177 18.51 -1.67 -18.86
N MET A 178 18.81 -1.41 -17.59
CA MET A 178 18.11 -0.42 -16.77
C MET A 178 18.98 0.82 -16.63
N ILE A 179 18.61 1.89 -17.33
CA ILE A 179 19.22 3.21 -17.19
C ILE A 179 18.43 4.00 -16.14
N GLU A 180 19.13 4.63 -15.21
CA GLU A 180 18.55 5.49 -14.18
C GLU A 180 17.79 6.67 -14.80
N GLY A 181 16.74 7.13 -14.12
CA GLY A 181 15.92 8.26 -14.56
C GLY A 181 14.47 7.91 -14.80
N GLY A 182 13.73 8.85 -15.39
CA GLY A 182 12.27 8.79 -15.50
C GLY A 182 11.55 9.64 -14.45
N VAL A 183 10.23 9.52 -14.49
CA VAL A 183 9.31 10.23 -13.59
C VAL A 183 9.31 9.58 -12.21
N HIS A 184 9.44 10.38 -11.16
CA HIS A 184 9.40 9.93 -9.77
C HIS A 184 8.43 10.73 -8.91
N PHE A 185 7.98 10.10 -7.84
CA PHE A 185 7.15 10.69 -6.80
C PHE A 185 7.84 10.58 -5.45
N ILE A 186 7.63 11.57 -4.60
CA ILE A 186 7.94 11.49 -3.17
C ILE A 186 6.65 11.19 -2.40
N ARG A 187 6.72 10.35 -1.36
CA ARG A 187 5.63 10.16 -0.39
C ARG A 187 6.10 10.27 1.05
N CYS A 188 5.22 10.77 1.92
CA CYS A 188 5.42 10.73 3.37
C CYS A 188 5.15 9.32 3.87
N VAL A 189 6.03 8.75 4.69
CA VAL A 189 5.85 7.44 5.34
C VAL A 189 6.03 7.49 6.85
N GLU A 190 5.94 8.69 7.42
CA GLU A 190 6.08 8.92 8.86
C GLU A 190 4.95 8.24 9.65
N GLY A 191 5.32 7.34 10.56
CA GLY A 191 4.38 6.61 11.40
C GLY A 191 3.51 7.55 12.25
N GLY A 192 2.19 7.36 12.22
CA GLY A 192 1.25 8.19 12.99
C GLY A 192 0.99 9.59 12.42
N SER A 193 1.68 10.00 11.35
CA SER A 193 1.37 11.25 10.65
C SER A 193 0.02 11.14 9.93
N PRO A 194 -0.85 12.18 10.00
CA PRO A 194 -2.09 12.19 9.23
C PRO A 194 -1.85 12.28 7.71
N TYR A 195 -0.61 12.57 7.29
CA TYR A 195 -0.20 12.69 5.90
C TYR A 195 0.59 11.48 5.38
N SER A 196 0.74 10.42 6.18
CA SER A 196 1.39 9.18 5.73
C SER A 196 0.63 8.61 4.52
N GLY A 197 1.37 8.32 3.46
CA GLY A 197 0.86 7.93 2.15
C GLY A 197 0.67 9.07 1.15
N LYS A 198 0.67 10.34 1.60
CA LYS A 198 0.50 11.49 0.70
C LYS A 198 1.73 11.64 -0.20
N PHE A 199 1.51 11.82 -1.49
CA PHE A 199 2.58 11.87 -2.49
C PHE A 199 2.50 13.10 -3.40
N PHE A 200 3.63 13.45 -4.00
CA PHE A 200 3.78 14.57 -4.95
C PHE A 200 4.73 14.18 -6.08
N LEU A 201 4.44 14.66 -7.28
CA LEU A 201 5.31 14.51 -8.44
C LEU A 201 6.59 15.35 -8.26
N ILE A 202 7.75 14.77 -8.54
CA ILE A 202 9.02 15.49 -8.58
C ILE A 202 9.16 16.13 -9.97
N VAL A 203 9.41 17.44 -10.01
CA VAL A 203 9.59 18.19 -11.28
C VAL A 203 11.05 18.49 -11.59
N SER A 204 11.90 18.51 -10.58
CA SER A 204 13.35 18.57 -10.73
C SER A 204 14.02 18.15 -9.42
N ASN A 205 15.30 17.78 -9.51
CA ASN A 205 16.10 17.47 -8.34
C ASN A 205 17.55 17.92 -8.51
N THR A 206 18.17 18.27 -7.38
CA THR A 206 19.63 18.39 -7.21
C THR A 206 20.10 17.35 -6.21
N GLY A 207 21.38 17.40 -5.82
CA GLY A 207 22.02 16.42 -4.95
C GLY A 207 21.26 16.12 -3.67
N ASP A 208 20.68 17.13 -3.02
CA ASP A 208 19.94 16.97 -1.76
C ASP A 208 18.53 17.57 -1.76
N THR A 209 18.07 18.13 -2.89
CA THR A 209 16.82 18.89 -2.93
C THR A 209 15.92 18.36 -4.03
N LEU A 210 14.66 18.12 -3.67
CA LEU A 210 13.58 17.80 -4.60
C LEU A 210 12.64 19.00 -4.73
N SER A 211 12.38 19.44 -5.96
CA SER A 211 11.32 20.39 -6.26
C SER A 211 10.06 19.65 -6.69
N LEU A 212 8.93 20.00 -6.07
CA LEU A 212 7.68 19.24 -6.19
C LEU A 212 6.60 20.00 -6.96
N ASN A 213 5.83 19.27 -7.77
CA ASN A 213 4.60 19.81 -8.35
C ASN A 213 3.52 19.88 -7.26
N ASN A 214 3.11 21.09 -6.89
CA ASN A 214 2.13 21.33 -5.84
C ASN A 214 0.99 22.24 -6.36
N PRO A 215 0.19 21.77 -7.34
CA PRO A 215 -0.80 22.61 -8.01
C PRO A 215 -1.92 23.07 -7.07
N LEU A 216 -2.15 22.34 -5.98
CA LEU A 216 -3.18 22.64 -4.97
C LEU A 216 -2.66 23.51 -3.80
N ASN A 217 -1.42 24.00 -3.89
CA ASN A 217 -0.78 24.89 -2.91
C ASN A 217 -0.85 24.37 -1.46
N TYR A 218 -0.60 23.08 -1.25
CA TYR A 218 -0.49 22.53 0.10
C TYR A 218 0.75 23.09 0.80
N ASP A 219 0.65 23.32 2.11
CA ASP A 219 1.82 23.62 2.94
C ASP A 219 2.67 22.35 3.11
N LEU A 220 3.73 22.24 2.30
CA LEU A 220 4.61 21.08 2.30
C LEU A 220 5.39 20.95 3.62
N SER A 221 5.59 22.04 4.38
CA SER A 221 6.29 21.97 5.67
C SER A 221 5.47 21.25 6.75
N SER A 222 4.14 21.27 6.62
CA SER A 222 3.23 20.52 7.49
C SER A 222 3.18 19.03 7.16
N ILE A 223 3.38 18.68 5.88
CA ILE A 223 3.31 17.32 5.34
C ILE A 223 4.64 16.59 5.53
N PHE A 224 5.72 17.24 5.13
CA PHE A 224 7.10 16.77 5.21
C PHE A 224 7.81 17.51 6.35
N LYS A 225 7.43 17.21 7.59
CA LYS A 225 8.06 17.84 8.77
C LYS A 225 9.55 17.51 8.82
N ILE A 226 10.32 18.36 9.47
CA ILE A 226 11.73 18.07 9.78
C ILE A 226 11.81 16.70 10.49
N ASN A 227 12.75 15.88 10.05
CA ASN A 227 13.00 14.49 10.45
C ASN A 227 11.92 13.47 10.07
N SER A 228 10.86 13.88 9.38
CA SER A 228 9.86 12.93 8.88
C SER A 228 10.47 12.01 7.82
N LEU A 229 10.13 10.73 7.91
CA LEU A 229 10.56 9.72 6.96
C LEU A 229 9.77 9.83 5.65
N VAL A 230 10.49 9.81 4.53
CA VAL A 230 9.91 9.82 3.19
C VAL A 230 10.50 8.71 2.33
N GLU A 231 9.80 8.41 1.25
CA GLU A 231 10.25 7.49 0.21
C GLU A 231 10.08 8.14 -1.16
N VAL A 232 11.06 7.91 -2.05
CA VAL A 232 10.98 8.28 -3.47
C VAL A 232 10.82 7.01 -4.28
N PHE A 233 9.87 7.01 -5.22
CA PHE A 233 9.58 5.85 -6.06
C PHE A 233 9.28 6.24 -7.51
N GLU A 234 9.52 5.31 -8.43
CA GLU A 234 9.28 5.52 -9.86
C GLU A 234 7.78 5.56 -10.20
N GLY A 235 7.40 6.45 -11.12
CA GLY A 235 6.05 6.59 -11.65
C GLY A 235 5.81 5.77 -12.92
N TRP A 236 4.53 5.59 -13.25
CA TRP A 236 4.11 4.98 -14.52
C TRP A 236 3.94 6.01 -15.61
N THR A 237 4.24 5.59 -16.83
CA THR A 237 3.88 6.26 -18.08
C THR A 237 3.16 5.26 -18.97
N LEU A 238 2.41 5.71 -19.98
CA LEU A 238 1.79 4.80 -20.97
C LEU A 238 2.82 3.80 -21.54
N GLY A 239 3.98 4.31 -21.95
CA GLY A 239 5.05 3.50 -22.53
C GLY A 239 5.68 2.54 -21.53
N SER A 240 5.91 2.95 -20.28
CA SER A 240 6.50 2.04 -19.28
C SER A 240 5.52 0.98 -18.78
N LEU A 241 4.21 1.27 -18.76
CA LEU A 241 3.20 0.33 -18.30
C LEU A 241 2.81 -0.70 -19.37
N PHE A 242 2.56 -0.22 -20.60
CA PHE A 242 2.03 -1.07 -21.68
C PHE A 242 3.06 -1.45 -22.73
N GLY A 243 4.26 -0.87 -22.66
CA GLY A 243 5.32 -1.01 -23.65
C GLY A 243 5.45 0.22 -24.55
N TYR A 244 6.69 0.52 -24.93
CA TYR A 244 7.02 1.72 -25.70
C TYR A 244 7.00 1.49 -27.21
N ASN A 245 7.74 0.48 -27.69
CA ASN A 245 7.89 0.20 -29.12
C ASN A 245 6.87 -0.86 -29.57
N ASP A 246 6.45 -1.72 -28.66
CA ASP A 246 5.47 -2.79 -28.85
C ASP A 246 4.55 -2.84 -27.63
N THR A 247 3.34 -3.35 -27.77
CA THR A 247 2.41 -3.56 -26.65
C THR A 247 1.67 -4.91 -26.72
N GLN A 248 1.06 -5.34 -25.61
CA GLN A 248 0.16 -6.51 -25.59
C GLN A 248 -1.22 -6.20 -26.20
N LEU A 249 -1.59 -4.92 -26.29
CA LEU A 249 -2.86 -4.48 -26.87
C LEU A 249 -2.83 -4.54 -28.41
N MET A 250 -4.00 -4.49 -29.04
CA MET A 250 -4.05 -4.40 -30.50
C MET A 250 -3.58 -3.03 -30.98
N GLU A 251 -2.53 -3.05 -31.79
CA GLU A 251 -1.93 -1.88 -32.44
C GLU A 251 -2.67 -1.49 -33.72
N GLY A 252 -2.46 -0.26 -34.17
CA GLY A 252 -3.02 0.22 -35.44
C GLY A 252 -3.19 1.73 -35.45
N ASN A 253 -4.32 2.23 -35.93
CA ASN A 253 -4.64 3.65 -35.85
C ASN A 253 -5.81 3.88 -34.88
N SER A 254 -6.19 5.14 -34.67
CA SER A 254 -7.31 5.52 -33.81
C SER A 254 -8.63 4.78 -34.10
N SER A 255 -8.83 4.30 -35.33
CA SER A 255 -10.03 3.59 -35.75
C SER A 255 -9.97 2.08 -35.52
N THR A 256 -8.78 1.47 -35.48
CA THR A 256 -8.61 0.00 -35.44
C THR A 256 -7.97 -0.51 -34.15
N ALA A 257 -7.15 0.29 -33.50
CA ALA A 257 -6.43 -0.10 -32.30
C ALA A 257 -7.36 -0.18 -31.07
N ASP A 258 -6.92 -0.94 -30.08
CA ASP A 258 -7.47 -0.81 -28.73
C ASP A 258 -7.17 0.58 -28.18
N LEU A 259 -8.03 1.07 -27.29
CA LEU A 259 -7.89 2.40 -26.73
C LEU A 259 -7.65 2.34 -25.22
N VAL A 260 -6.73 3.19 -24.75
CA VAL A 260 -6.55 3.49 -23.32
C VAL A 260 -7.04 4.90 -23.08
N TYR A 261 -7.97 5.07 -22.15
CA TYR A 261 -8.49 6.38 -21.78
C TYR A 261 -7.89 6.85 -20.47
N LEU A 262 -7.30 8.04 -20.49
CA LEU A 262 -6.82 8.77 -19.31
C LEU A 262 -7.69 9.99 -19.06
N LEU A 263 -7.80 10.40 -17.80
CA LEU A 263 -8.59 11.57 -17.45
C LEU A 263 -7.77 12.83 -17.78
N LYS A 264 -8.42 13.87 -18.31
CA LYS A 264 -7.78 15.17 -18.48
C LYS A 264 -7.31 15.73 -17.14
N SER A 265 -6.28 16.59 -17.22
CA SER A 265 -5.95 17.47 -16.12
C SER A 265 -7.18 18.25 -15.68
N GLN A 266 -7.30 18.53 -14.38
CA GLN A 266 -8.52 19.10 -13.84
C GLN A 266 -8.91 20.42 -14.50
N VAL A 267 -7.94 21.25 -14.92
CA VAL A 267 -8.22 22.54 -15.59
C VAL A 267 -8.93 22.37 -16.94
N ASP A 268 -8.72 21.24 -17.62
CA ASP A 268 -9.29 20.95 -18.94
C ASP A 268 -10.59 20.13 -18.88
N GLN A 269 -11.03 19.75 -17.68
CA GLN A 269 -12.25 18.97 -17.47
C GLN A 269 -13.51 19.84 -17.53
N ASN A 270 -14.57 19.30 -18.14
CA ASN A 270 -15.90 19.91 -18.24
C ASN A 270 -17.00 19.14 -17.49
N GLY A 271 -16.66 18.06 -16.78
CA GLY A 271 -17.57 17.26 -15.98
C GLY A 271 -18.37 16.21 -16.77
N THR A 272 -18.03 15.97 -18.04
CA THR A 272 -18.73 15.01 -18.91
C THR A 272 -17.86 13.81 -19.25
N SER A 273 -18.41 12.83 -19.97
CA SER A 273 -17.63 11.69 -20.48
C SER A 273 -16.52 12.10 -21.45
N SER A 274 -16.56 13.32 -22.02
CA SER A 274 -15.52 13.84 -22.91
C SER A 274 -14.21 14.22 -22.20
N ASP A 275 -14.19 14.14 -20.86
CA ASP A 275 -12.98 14.34 -20.06
C ASP A 275 -12.01 13.16 -20.13
N TYR A 276 -12.46 12.01 -20.63
CA TYR A 276 -11.61 10.86 -20.89
C TYR A 276 -11.03 10.94 -22.29
N VAL A 277 -9.71 11.04 -22.37
CA VAL A 277 -8.96 11.20 -23.62
C VAL A 277 -8.48 9.82 -24.08
N PRO A 278 -8.81 9.37 -25.30
CA PRO A 278 -8.33 8.11 -25.80
C PRO A 278 -6.91 8.22 -26.37
N TYR A 279 -6.12 7.19 -26.09
CA TYR A 279 -4.77 6.96 -26.60
C TYR A 279 -4.73 5.59 -27.28
N TYR A 280 -3.89 5.46 -28.30
CA TYR A 280 -3.70 4.21 -29.02
C TYR A 280 -2.22 3.96 -29.30
N HIS A 281 -1.84 2.70 -29.45
CA HIS A 281 -0.50 2.32 -29.88
C HIS A 281 -0.47 2.16 -31.40
N ASN A 282 0.46 2.86 -32.06
CA ASN A 282 0.56 2.89 -33.52
C ASN A 282 1.48 1.81 -34.13
N GLY A 283 2.03 0.92 -33.29
CA GLY A 283 3.05 -0.07 -33.65
C GLY A 283 4.48 0.41 -33.47
N SER A 284 4.68 1.62 -32.93
CA SER A 284 6.01 2.12 -32.56
C SER A 284 6.00 3.06 -31.36
N ARG A 285 4.87 3.71 -31.07
CA ARG A 285 4.66 4.58 -29.90
C ARG A 285 3.18 4.74 -29.58
N TRP A 286 2.91 5.37 -28.44
CA TRP A 286 1.58 5.85 -28.08
C TRP A 286 1.30 7.21 -28.71
N ASP A 287 0.10 7.37 -29.28
CA ASP A 287 -0.41 8.64 -29.78
C ASP A 287 -1.78 8.95 -29.13
N ARG A 288 -2.13 10.23 -29.08
CA ARG A 288 -3.44 10.71 -28.59
C ARG A 288 -4.44 10.80 -29.75
N VAL A 289 -5.64 10.25 -29.58
CA VAL A 289 -6.69 10.35 -30.61
C VAL A 289 -7.05 11.82 -30.86
N GLY A 290 -7.09 12.22 -32.13
CA GLY A 290 -7.42 13.57 -32.57
C GLY A 290 -6.23 14.55 -32.60
N PHE A 291 -5.04 14.11 -32.20
CA PHE A 291 -3.80 14.88 -32.32
C PHE A 291 -2.80 14.07 -33.15
N TYR A 292 -2.37 14.62 -34.27
CA TYR A 292 -1.39 13.96 -35.14
C TYR A 292 0.04 14.27 -34.67
N ASP A 293 0.92 13.27 -34.72
CA ASP A 293 2.37 13.39 -34.51
C ASP A 293 2.88 13.84 -33.13
N ILE A 294 2.05 13.77 -32.09
CA ILE A 294 2.49 14.00 -30.71
C ILE A 294 2.68 12.65 -30.01
N ASN A 295 3.94 12.32 -29.73
CA ASN A 295 4.30 11.13 -28.94
C ASN A 295 3.74 11.27 -27.52
N ALA A 296 2.83 10.38 -27.16
CA ALA A 296 2.17 10.31 -25.87
C ALA A 296 2.75 9.23 -24.94
N SER A 297 3.82 8.53 -25.32
CA SER A 297 4.39 7.43 -24.52
C SER A 297 4.84 7.85 -23.12
N GLU A 298 5.18 9.13 -22.93
CA GLU A 298 5.58 9.69 -21.64
C GLU A 298 4.41 10.29 -20.84
N THR A 299 3.16 10.09 -21.28
CA THR A 299 2.00 10.53 -20.50
C THR A 299 2.00 9.80 -19.17
N ILE A 300 2.11 10.56 -18.08
CA ILE A 300 2.20 10.06 -16.70
C ILE A 300 0.85 9.46 -16.30
N ILE A 301 0.88 8.32 -15.63
CA ILE A 301 -0.28 7.75 -14.94
C ILE A 301 0.00 7.89 -13.44
N TYR A 302 -0.80 8.71 -12.76
CA TYR A 302 -0.59 9.00 -11.35
C TYR A 302 -0.92 7.78 -10.46
N PRO A 303 -0.28 7.64 -9.28
CA PRO A 303 -0.53 6.51 -8.38
C PRO A 303 -1.97 6.34 -7.90
N ASP A 304 -2.75 7.43 -7.87
CA ASP A 304 -4.17 7.46 -7.51
C ASP A 304 -5.12 7.49 -8.71
N GLU A 305 -4.58 7.53 -9.93
CA GLU A 305 -5.35 7.56 -11.16
C GLU A 305 -5.65 6.15 -11.67
N SER A 306 -6.84 5.99 -12.22
CA SER A 306 -7.22 4.82 -13.01
C SER A 306 -7.40 5.16 -14.47
N PHE A 307 -7.27 4.14 -15.31
CA PHE A 307 -7.47 4.26 -16.74
C PHE A 307 -8.51 3.25 -17.22
N ILE A 308 -9.15 3.56 -18.35
CA ILE A 308 -10.12 2.68 -18.98
C ILE A 308 -9.48 2.05 -20.21
N ILE A 309 -9.48 0.72 -20.31
CA ILE A 309 -9.13 0.03 -21.54
C ILE A 309 -10.41 -0.33 -22.29
N ALA A 310 -10.47 0.04 -23.57
CA ALA A 310 -11.45 -0.45 -24.51
C ALA A 310 -10.79 -1.47 -25.45
N ARG A 311 -11.03 -2.76 -25.18
CA ARG A 311 -10.65 -3.86 -26.07
C ARG A 311 -11.59 -3.86 -27.27
N ARG A 312 -11.06 -3.58 -28.45
CA ARG A 312 -11.78 -3.42 -29.72
C ARG A 312 -11.48 -4.55 -30.69
N SER A 313 -10.93 -5.64 -30.17
CA SER A 313 -10.36 -6.73 -30.94
C SER A 313 -10.58 -8.09 -30.28
N SER A 314 -10.41 -9.13 -31.09
CA SER A 314 -10.59 -10.54 -30.72
C SER A 314 -9.31 -11.32 -31.05
N PRO A 315 -8.92 -12.33 -30.25
CA PRO A 315 -9.58 -12.84 -29.04
C PRO A 315 -9.43 -11.91 -27.83
N GLY A 316 -10.06 -12.29 -26.72
CA GLY A 316 -9.80 -11.64 -25.42
C GLY A 316 -8.32 -11.77 -25.03
N LEU A 317 -7.89 -10.92 -24.11
CA LEU A 317 -6.49 -10.79 -23.71
C LEU A 317 -6.36 -10.89 -22.18
N GLU A 318 -5.46 -11.73 -21.69
CA GLU A 318 -5.01 -11.67 -20.30
C GLU A 318 -3.93 -10.59 -20.20
N LEU A 319 -4.25 -9.46 -19.56
CA LEU A 319 -3.29 -8.40 -19.30
C LEU A 319 -2.57 -8.68 -17.99
N LYS A 320 -1.24 -8.64 -18.04
CA LYS A 320 -0.35 -8.81 -16.88
C LYS A 320 0.26 -7.47 -16.51
N ILE A 321 -0.05 -7.00 -15.29
CA ILE A 321 0.53 -5.78 -14.72
C ILE A 321 1.29 -6.17 -13.45
N THR A 322 2.56 -5.80 -13.39
CA THR A 322 3.40 -5.96 -12.20
C THR A 322 3.34 -4.69 -11.38
N GLY A 323 3.05 -4.79 -10.08
CA GLY A 323 3.04 -3.64 -9.19
C GLY A 323 3.28 -4.05 -7.74
N ILE A 324 3.42 -3.07 -6.86
CA ILE A 324 3.53 -3.29 -5.42
C ILE A 324 2.19 -3.01 -4.75
N ALA A 325 1.80 -3.92 -3.85
CA ALA A 325 0.64 -3.71 -3.00
C ALA A 325 0.89 -2.55 -2.03
N ASN A 326 -0.02 -1.57 -2.00
CA ASN A 326 0.10 -0.47 -1.07
C ASN A 326 -0.17 -0.93 0.38
N THR A 327 0.84 -0.88 1.24
CA THR A 327 0.76 -1.27 2.65
C THR A 327 0.55 -0.09 3.59
N GLN A 328 0.61 1.13 3.07
CA GLN A 328 0.36 2.37 3.79
C GLN A 328 -1.04 2.89 3.46
N ASN A 329 -1.47 3.94 4.16
CA ASN A 329 -2.59 4.74 3.71
C ASN A 329 -2.29 5.37 2.33
N SER A 330 -3.33 5.86 1.68
CA SER A 330 -3.18 6.53 0.38
C SER A 330 -3.93 7.85 0.37
N PHE A 331 -3.79 8.58 -0.73
CA PHE A 331 -4.54 9.80 -1.00
C PHE A 331 -5.07 9.73 -2.40
N VAL A 332 -6.25 10.30 -2.59
CA VAL A 332 -6.89 10.37 -3.90
C VAL A 332 -7.36 11.78 -4.16
N GLU A 333 -7.08 12.29 -5.34
CA GLU A 333 -7.59 13.57 -5.79
C GLU A 333 -9.11 13.52 -6.01
N ILE A 334 -9.82 14.41 -5.32
CA ILE A 334 -11.22 14.69 -5.59
C ILE A 334 -11.35 15.94 -6.44
N PRO A 335 -12.28 15.94 -7.41
CA PRO A 335 -12.41 17.03 -8.35
C PRO A 335 -13.17 18.22 -7.75
N ALA A 336 -13.05 19.39 -8.37
CA ALA A 336 -13.88 20.55 -8.07
C ALA A 336 -15.37 20.29 -8.34
N SER A 337 -16.22 21.18 -7.84
CA SER A 337 -17.66 21.19 -8.11
C SER A 337 -18.00 20.99 -9.59
N GLY A 338 -18.92 20.06 -9.87
CA GLY A 338 -19.39 19.74 -11.23
C GLY A 338 -18.42 18.90 -12.07
N LYS A 339 -17.24 18.56 -11.56
CA LYS A 339 -16.24 17.73 -12.25
C LYS A 339 -16.25 16.28 -11.75
N ARG A 340 -15.49 15.42 -12.43
CA ARG A 340 -15.43 13.97 -12.16
C ARG A 340 -13.99 13.51 -12.01
N ALA A 341 -13.77 12.49 -11.21
CA ALA A 341 -12.47 11.82 -11.11
C ALA A 341 -12.65 10.30 -11.19
N LEU A 342 -11.79 9.63 -11.96
CA LEU A 342 -11.72 8.17 -12.00
C LEU A 342 -10.52 7.72 -11.21
N MET A 343 -10.80 7.02 -10.12
CA MET A 343 -9.81 6.38 -9.28
C MET A 343 -10.07 4.87 -9.28
N ASN A 344 -9.17 4.11 -8.65
CA ASN A 344 -9.38 2.71 -8.32
C ASN A 344 -9.47 2.57 -6.81
N ASN A 345 -9.87 1.38 -6.38
CA ASN A 345 -9.40 0.88 -5.10
C ASN A 345 -7.84 0.83 -5.11
N PRO A 346 -7.14 1.67 -4.32
CA PRO A 346 -5.68 1.76 -4.33
C PRO A 346 -5.00 0.57 -3.63
N PHE A 347 -5.78 -0.37 -3.08
CA PHE A 347 -5.29 -1.53 -2.36
C PHE A 347 -5.49 -2.81 -3.18
N ALA A 348 -4.57 -3.77 -2.98
CA ALA A 348 -4.62 -5.07 -3.63
C ALA A 348 -5.68 -6.03 -3.03
N VAL A 349 -6.53 -5.53 -2.14
CA VAL A 349 -7.57 -6.28 -1.45
C VAL A 349 -8.88 -5.51 -1.53
N ASP A 350 -9.99 -6.24 -1.40
CA ASP A 350 -11.31 -5.64 -1.28
C ASP A 350 -11.34 -4.67 -0.10
N THR A 351 -11.82 -3.45 -0.35
CA THR A 351 -11.82 -2.36 0.61
C THR A 351 -13.25 -1.94 0.89
N MET A 352 -13.57 -1.59 2.13
CA MET A 352 -14.90 -1.10 2.47
C MET A 352 -15.12 0.29 1.84
N LEU A 353 -16.32 0.58 1.36
CA LEU A 353 -16.65 1.94 0.88
C LEU A 353 -16.36 3.03 1.92
N SER A 354 -16.60 2.73 3.21
CA SER A 354 -16.28 3.62 4.33
C SER A 354 -14.79 3.80 4.61
N ASP A 355 -13.91 2.95 4.08
CA ASP A 355 -12.45 3.17 4.11
C ASP A 355 -11.96 4.04 2.95
N LEU A 356 -12.69 3.99 1.84
CA LEU A 356 -12.38 4.80 0.67
C LEU A 356 -12.67 6.29 0.91
N ILE A 357 -13.80 6.56 1.58
CA ILE A 357 -14.18 7.91 2.00
C ILE A 357 -14.50 7.86 3.50
N PRO A 358 -13.47 7.92 4.38
CA PRO A 358 -13.64 7.80 5.82
C PRO A 358 -14.28 9.04 6.44
N SER A 359 -14.93 8.88 7.60
CA SER A 359 -15.67 9.94 8.29
C SER A 359 -14.92 11.27 8.48
N PRO A 360 -13.60 11.31 8.78
CA PRO A 360 -12.86 12.57 8.87
C PRO A 360 -12.90 13.43 7.60
N ASN A 361 -13.12 12.82 6.44
CA ASN A 361 -13.26 13.51 5.16
C ASN A 361 -14.67 14.00 4.88
N LEU A 362 -15.68 13.65 5.68
CA LEU A 362 -17.07 14.00 5.45
C LEU A 362 -17.43 15.39 6.01
N THR A 363 -18.35 16.10 5.35
CA THR A 363 -18.92 17.35 5.82
C THR A 363 -20.30 17.62 5.23
N ASP A 364 -21.16 18.33 5.95
CA ASP A 364 -22.39 18.94 5.42
C ASP A 364 -22.32 20.48 5.45
N ASP A 365 -21.16 21.04 5.81
CA ASP A 365 -20.91 22.47 5.82
C ASP A 365 -20.35 22.89 4.45
N LEU A 366 -21.07 23.79 3.77
CA LEU A 366 -20.70 24.32 2.46
C LEU A 366 -19.40 25.15 2.49
N ASN A 367 -18.92 25.56 3.66
CA ASN A 367 -17.64 26.27 3.80
C ASN A 367 -16.44 25.31 3.82
N HIS A 368 -16.65 24.01 4.05
CA HIS A 368 -15.58 23.00 4.03
C HIS A 368 -15.33 22.46 2.62
N THR A 369 -14.92 23.36 1.72
CA THR A 369 -14.81 23.14 0.27
C THR A 369 -13.95 21.94 -0.15
N LYS A 370 -13.01 21.50 0.70
CA LYS A 370 -12.05 20.41 0.46
C LYS A 370 -12.46 19.03 0.98
N LYS A 371 -13.66 18.89 1.59
CA LYS A 371 -14.14 17.65 2.22
C LYS A 371 -15.34 17.05 1.49
N TRP A 372 -15.48 15.73 1.46
CA TRP A 372 -16.63 15.03 0.87
C TRP A 372 -17.98 15.48 1.44
N PHE A 373 -18.85 16.00 0.59
CA PHE A 373 -20.13 16.58 0.97
C PHE A 373 -21.20 15.51 1.12
N VAL A 374 -21.90 15.56 2.23
CA VAL A 374 -22.93 14.58 2.61
C VAL A 374 -24.28 15.27 2.72
N SER A 375 -25.33 14.56 2.32
CA SER A 375 -26.69 15.05 2.41
C SER A 375 -27.67 13.89 2.30
N SER A 376 -28.80 14.00 3.01
CA SER A 376 -29.92 13.07 2.80
C SER A 376 -30.48 13.13 1.38
N ASN A 377 -30.30 14.26 0.67
CA ASN A 377 -30.63 14.39 -0.75
C ASN A 377 -29.45 13.97 -1.63
N GLN A 378 -29.63 12.92 -2.41
CA GLN A 378 -28.62 12.39 -3.35
C GLN A 378 -28.12 13.43 -4.35
N GLU A 379 -28.97 14.33 -4.84
CA GLU A 379 -28.60 15.33 -5.85
C GLU A 379 -27.67 16.41 -5.28
N LYS A 380 -27.67 16.58 -3.96
CA LYS A 380 -26.78 17.53 -3.26
C LYS A 380 -25.53 16.85 -2.75
N ALA A 381 -25.65 15.62 -2.25
CA ALA A 381 -24.52 14.85 -1.75
C ALA A 381 -23.55 14.54 -2.88
N ASP A 382 -22.26 14.48 -2.58
CA ASP A 382 -21.30 13.95 -3.54
C ASP A 382 -21.57 12.45 -3.78
N ASN A 383 -21.35 12.02 -5.02
CA ASN A 383 -21.72 10.68 -5.47
C ASN A 383 -20.46 9.88 -5.79
N ILE A 384 -20.51 8.61 -5.42
CA ILE A 384 -19.48 7.62 -5.73
C ILE A 384 -20.13 6.49 -6.51
N ASN A 385 -19.59 6.22 -7.69
CA ASN A 385 -20.00 5.15 -8.56
C ASN A 385 -18.96 4.03 -8.49
N ILE A 386 -19.39 2.83 -8.15
CA ILE A 386 -18.51 1.66 -8.09
C ILE A 386 -18.84 0.75 -9.27
N LEU A 387 -17.81 0.39 -10.04
CA LEU A 387 -17.92 -0.60 -11.10
C LEU A 387 -17.72 -1.99 -10.52
N ASN A 388 -18.74 -2.83 -10.58
CA ASN A 388 -18.65 -4.23 -10.17
C ASN A 388 -19.25 -5.13 -11.26
N LYS A 389 -18.45 -6.07 -11.80
CA LYS A 389 -18.86 -7.00 -12.87
C LYS A 389 -19.54 -6.31 -14.07
N GLY A 390 -19.01 -5.17 -14.50
CA GLY A 390 -19.53 -4.40 -15.63
C GLY A 390 -20.76 -3.54 -15.33
N VAL A 391 -21.24 -3.50 -14.08
CA VAL A 391 -22.37 -2.69 -13.66
C VAL A 391 -21.91 -1.55 -12.77
N TRP A 392 -22.23 -0.32 -13.16
CA TRP A 392 -22.02 0.86 -12.33
C TRP A 392 -23.16 1.01 -11.33
N THR A 393 -22.81 1.14 -10.05
CA THR A 393 -23.77 1.37 -8.97
C THR A 393 -23.43 2.66 -8.24
N THR A 394 -24.41 3.55 -8.09
CA THR A 394 -24.23 4.86 -7.43
C THR A 394 -24.54 4.76 -5.93
N TYR A 395 -23.64 5.33 -5.13
CA TYR A 395 -23.79 5.51 -3.70
C TYR A 395 -23.59 6.98 -3.31
N TRP A 396 -24.18 7.38 -2.18
CA TRP A 396 -23.93 8.67 -1.53
C TRP A 396 -24.01 8.50 -0.02
N HIS A 397 -23.50 9.48 0.72
CA HIS A 397 -23.54 9.47 2.18
C HIS A 397 -24.56 10.49 2.70
N ASP A 398 -25.42 10.10 3.63
CA ASP A 398 -26.53 10.92 4.12
C ASP A 398 -26.18 11.88 5.27
N GLY A 399 -25.02 11.68 5.88
CA GLY A 399 -24.49 12.50 6.97
C GLY A 399 -24.54 11.84 8.35
N THR A 400 -25.14 10.67 8.48
CA THR A 400 -25.12 9.86 9.71
C THR A 400 -23.69 9.57 10.15
N ASN A 401 -23.33 9.84 11.41
CA ASN A 401 -22.00 9.56 11.95
C ASN A 401 -20.82 10.19 11.17
N LYS A 402 -21.05 11.28 10.43
CA LYS A 402 -19.97 12.03 9.77
C LYS A 402 -18.96 12.63 10.74
N GLY A 403 -19.37 12.87 11.99
CA GLY A 403 -18.52 13.43 13.05
C GLY A 403 -17.52 12.45 13.66
N VAL A 404 -17.52 11.18 13.23
CA VAL A 404 -16.61 10.17 13.76
C VAL A 404 -15.17 10.54 13.45
N THR A 405 -14.39 10.81 14.50
CA THR A 405 -12.95 11.16 14.43
C THR A 405 -12.06 9.98 14.74
N LYS A 406 -12.57 9.03 15.55
CA LYS A 406 -11.89 7.78 15.89
C LYS A 406 -12.92 6.65 15.74
N PRO A 407 -12.76 5.74 14.76
CA PRO A 407 -13.66 4.61 14.63
C PRO A 407 -13.52 3.70 15.86
N ALA A 408 -14.65 3.13 16.28
CA ALA A 408 -14.68 2.10 17.30
C ALA A 408 -14.12 0.79 16.74
N PHE A 409 -13.43 0.03 17.57
CA PHE A 409 -12.98 -1.32 17.24
C PHE A 409 -13.10 -2.22 18.45
N LEU A 410 -13.19 -3.52 18.23
CA LEU A 410 -13.24 -4.54 19.26
C LEU A 410 -12.72 -5.86 18.72
N THR A 411 -12.33 -6.77 19.62
CA THR A 411 -11.93 -8.11 19.24
C THR A 411 -13.01 -9.12 19.59
N ALA A 412 -13.06 -10.18 18.79
CA ALA A 412 -13.87 -11.35 19.05
C ALA A 412 -12.98 -12.56 19.27
N ARG A 413 -13.54 -13.58 19.90
CA ARG A 413 -13.01 -14.96 19.89
C ARG A 413 -13.93 -15.86 19.07
N ARG A 414 -13.55 -17.13 18.92
CA ARG A 414 -14.43 -18.13 18.28
C ARG A 414 -15.83 -18.15 18.91
N GLY A 415 -16.85 -18.47 18.11
CA GLY A 415 -18.23 -18.55 18.57
C GLY A 415 -18.41 -19.65 19.61
N THR A 416 -19.04 -19.32 20.73
CA THR A 416 -19.34 -20.29 21.81
C THR A 416 -20.81 -20.67 21.91
N GLY A 417 -21.67 -20.10 21.06
CA GLY A 417 -23.06 -20.50 20.95
C GLY A 417 -23.24 -21.82 20.21
N VAL A 418 -24.51 -22.22 20.06
CA VAL A 418 -24.89 -23.43 19.31
C VAL A 418 -24.37 -23.33 17.87
N ALA A 419 -23.81 -24.42 17.36
CA ALA A 419 -23.17 -24.45 16.03
C ALA A 419 -22.05 -23.41 15.83
N ALA A 420 -21.32 -23.07 16.91
CA ALA A 420 -20.27 -22.05 16.90
C ALA A 420 -20.79 -20.67 16.45
N SER A 421 -22.01 -20.31 16.86
CA SER A 421 -22.55 -18.97 16.66
C SER A 421 -21.89 -17.96 17.61
N ILE A 422 -21.83 -16.69 17.22
CA ILE A 422 -21.30 -15.60 18.04
C ILE A 422 -22.30 -15.25 19.15
N THR A 423 -21.78 -15.10 20.37
CA THR A 423 -22.54 -14.66 21.55
C THR A 423 -21.94 -13.40 22.15
N GLN A 424 -22.66 -12.73 23.04
CA GLN A 424 -22.16 -11.51 23.71
C GLN A 424 -20.86 -11.77 24.49
N ALA A 425 -20.70 -12.99 25.02
CA ALA A 425 -19.52 -13.40 25.77
C ALA A 425 -18.27 -13.60 24.90
N ASP A 426 -18.43 -13.55 23.57
CA ASP A 426 -17.36 -13.73 22.58
C ASP A 426 -16.82 -12.42 22.03
N LEU A 427 -17.30 -11.27 22.56
CA LEU A 427 -16.88 -9.92 22.19
C LEU A 427 -16.17 -9.26 23.37
N SER A 428 -15.13 -8.47 23.09
CA SER A 428 -14.42 -7.70 24.11
C SER A 428 -13.99 -6.33 23.56
N MET A 429 -14.34 -5.28 24.29
CA MET A 429 -13.96 -3.89 24.05
C MET A 429 -13.50 -3.29 25.38
N SER A 430 -12.50 -3.92 25.97
CA SER A 430 -11.99 -3.64 27.31
C SER A 430 -10.53 -3.20 27.22
N SER A 431 -10.07 -2.46 28.22
CA SER A 431 -8.68 -2.06 28.35
C SER A 431 -8.26 -2.03 29.81
N GLY A 432 -6.96 -2.03 30.04
CA GLY A 432 -6.41 -1.98 31.39
C GLY A 432 -4.92 -1.67 31.43
N VAL A 433 -4.45 -1.34 32.63
CA VAL A 433 -3.03 -1.10 32.91
C VAL A 433 -2.36 -2.42 33.25
N ILE A 434 -1.15 -2.60 32.71
CA ILE A 434 -0.26 -3.72 33.00
C ILE A 434 0.69 -3.27 34.10
N THR A 435 0.67 -3.98 35.22
CA THR A 435 1.50 -3.68 36.39
C THR A 435 2.72 -4.60 36.49
N ALA A 436 2.69 -5.75 35.82
CA ALA A 436 3.85 -6.64 35.71
C ALA A 436 3.76 -7.53 34.47
N MET A 437 4.90 -7.98 33.97
CA MET A 437 5.00 -9.04 32.98
C MET A 437 6.14 -9.98 33.32
N THR A 438 5.93 -11.28 33.11
CA THR A 438 7.01 -12.27 33.25
C THR A 438 7.95 -12.23 32.05
N ASN A 439 9.19 -12.70 32.24
CA ASN A 439 10.16 -12.90 31.17
C ASN A 439 10.58 -14.39 31.13
N PRO A 440 9.69 -15.28 30.68
CA PRO A 440 9.94 -16.71 30.75
C PRO A 440 11.03 -17.14 29.76
N HIS A 441 11.81 -18.16 30.13
CA HIS A 441 12.75 -18.80 29.22
C HIS A 441 12.00 -19.66 28.19
N THR A 442 11.07 -20.51 28.65
CA THR A 442 10.13 -21.29 27.83
C THR A 442 8.68 -20.94 28.17
N GLY A 443 7.80 -20.96 27.18
CA GLY A 443 6.38 -20.67 27.33
C GLY A 443 6.01 -19.21 27.04
N SER A 444 4.82 -18.83 27.51
CA SER A 444 4.16 -17.54 27.22
C SER A 444 4.44 -16.50 28.30
N ILE A 445 4.62 -15.23 27.92
CA ILE A 445 4.60 -14.10 28.84
C ILE A 445 3.26 -14.10 29.59
N VAL A 446 3.31 -13.99 30.91
CA VAL A 446 2.15 -13.78 31.77
C VAL A 446 2.10 -12.31 32.13
N VAL A 447 1.00 -11.67 31.77
CA VAL A 447 0.69 -10.27 32.04
C VAL A 447 -0.15 -10.18 33.29
N THR A 448 0.21 -9.29 34.22
CA THR A 448 -0.58 -8.96 35.40
C THR A 448 -1.34 -7.66 35.15
N SER A 449 -2.66 -7.75 35.20
CA SER A 449 -3.58 -6.62 35.09
C SER A 449 -4.85 -6.91 35.90
N PRO A 450 -5.16 -6.15 36.96
CA PRO A 450 -6.28 -6.44 37.83
C PRO A 450 -7.64 -6.41 37.13
N ASN A 451 -8.52 -7.37 37.44
CA ASN A 451 -9.93 -7.43 37.01
C ASN A 451 -10.16 -7.34 35.48
N HIS A 452 -9.26 -7.91 34.68
CA HIS A 452 -9.26 -7.72 33.23
C HIS A 452 -10.45 -8.36 32.49
N SER A 453 -11.13 -9.34 33.10
CA SER A 453 -12.33 -10.03 32.54
C SER A 453 -12.14 -10.74 31.17
N LEU A 454 -10.90 -10.80 30.67
CA LEU A 454 -10.53 -11.50 29.44
C LEU A 454 -10.71 -13.01 29.58
N LYS A 455 -10.94 -13.64 28.43
CA LYS A 455 -11.02 -15.10 28.27
C LYS A 455 -10.04 -15.54 27.19
N ARG A 456 -9.68 -16.82 27.22
CA ARG A 456 -8.87 -17.44 26.16
C ARG A 456 -9.47 -17.20 24.77
N GLY A 457 -8.61 -16.89 23.81
CA GLY A 457 -8.94 -16.74 22.39
C GLY A 457 -9.25 -15.32 21.92
N PHE A 458 -9.31 -14.34 22.83
CA PHE A 458 -9.35 -12.92 22.41
C PHE A 458 -7.99 -12.48 21.91
N THR A 459 -7.96 -11.54 20.96
CA THR A 459 -6.73 -10.82 20.63
C THR A 459 -6.64 -9.55 21.46
N VAL A 460 -5.48 -9.32 22.08
CA VAL A 460 -5.16 -8.10 22.83
C VAL A 460 -4.04 -7.34 22.14
N LYS A 461 -4.11 -6.02 22.14
CA LYS A 461 -3.01 -5.12 21.78
C LYS A 461 -2.30 -4.67 23.03
N ILE A 462 -1.01 -4.96 23.14
CA ILE A 462 -0.12 -4.46 24.19
C ILE A 462 0.60 -3.22 23.66
N SER A 463 0.73 -2.19 24.49
CA SER A 463 1.38 -0.93 24.13
C SER A 463 2.16 -0.35 25.29
N ASN A 464 3.26 0.35 24.94
CA ASN A 464 4.17 1.01 25.87
C ASN A 464 4.82 0.06 26.90
N ALA A 465 4.97 -1.22 26.56
CA ALA A 465 5.76 -2.13 27.38
C ALA A 465 7.26 -1.92 27.13
N TYR A 466 8.02 -1.68 28.18
CA TYR A 466 9.47 -1.55 28.11
C TYR A 466 10.13 -2.26 29.29
N GLY A 467 11.42 -2.52 29.18
CA GLY A 467 12.17 -3.27 30.17
C GLY A 467 13.65 -3.29 29.90
N TYR A 468 14.42 -3.75 30.88
CA TYR A 468 15.86 -3.94 30.75
C TYR A 468 16.13 -5.22 29.96
N LYS A 469 16.94 -5.11 28.89
CA LYS A 469 17.17 -6.20 27.95
C LYS A 469 17.82 -7.40 28.65
N THR A 470 17.36 -8.60 28.27
CA THR A 470 17.96 -9.84 28.75
C THR A 470 18.45 -10.71 27.61
N ASN A 471 19.41 -11.59 27.89
CA ASN A 471 19.83 -12.64 26.96
C ASN A 471 18.77 -13.76 26.84
N SER A 472 19.10 -14.79 26.06
CA SER A 472 18.30 -16.02 25.92
C SER A 472 18.94 -17.22 26.64
N ALA A 473 19.81 -16.99 27.63
CA ALA A 473 20.56 -18.04 28.29
C ALA A 473 19.68 -18.99 29.13
N LEU A 474 20.19 -20.20 29.33
CA LEU A 474 19.63 -21.26 30.17
C LEU A 474 20.45 -21.39 31.46
N PRO A 475 19.84 -21.59 32.65
CA PRO A 475 18.41 -21.76 32.90
C PRO A 475 17.66 -20.45 33.21
N VAL A 476 18.37 -19.34 33.43
CA VAL A 476 17.81 -18.02 33.78
C VAL A 476 18.37 -16.98 32.82
N LYS A 477 17.52 -16.05 32.39
CA LYS A 477 17.92 -14.93 31.55
C LYS A 477 18.68 -13.88 32.36
N SER A 478 19.89 -13.51 31.92
CA SER A 478 20.72 -12.45 32.52
C SER A 478 20.46 -11.11 31.84
N LEU A 479 20.68 -10.00 32.55
CA LEU A 479 20.69 -8.64 31.97
C LEU A 479 21.89 -8.47 31.03
N ILE A 480 21.74 -7.65 29.99
CA ILE A 480 22.83 -7.35 29.06
C ILE A 480 23.04 -5.84 28.82
N ASP A 481 24.28 -5.47 28.55
CA ASP A 481 24.69 -4.11 28.15
C ASP A 481 24.53 -3.86 26.63
N GLU A 482 24.95 -2.69 26.17
CA GLU A 482 24.91 -2.29 24.75
C GLU A 482 25.80 -3.15 23.83
N ASN A 483 26.85 -3.76 24.40
CA ASN A 483 27.80 -4.61 23.70
C ASN A 483 27.40 -6.10 23.74
N GLY A 484 26.30 -6.43 24.44
CA GLY A 484 25.81 -7.80 24.60
C GLY A 484 26.47 -8.59 25.74
N ASN A 485 27.26 -7.95 26.61
CA ASN A 485 27.86 -8.61 27.77
C ASN A 485 26.84 -8.72 28.91
N GLU A 486 26.97 -9.79 29.70
CA GLU A 486 26.12 -9.96 30.89
C GLU A 486 26.48 -8.97 32.00
N VAL A 487 25.45 -8.34 32.58
CA VAL A 487 25.60 -7.38 33.68
C VAL A 487 24.78 -7.82 34.90
N SER A 488 25.22 -7.43 36.08
CA SER A 488 24.60 -7.80 37.36
C SER A 488 23.63 -6.74 37.91
N SER A 489 23.56 -5.56 37.30
CA SER A 489 22.74 -4.42 37.74
C SER A 489 21.94 -3.84 36.58
N ILE A 490 20.74 -3.35 36.87
CA ILE A 490 19.88 -2.66 35.89
C ILE A 490 20.47 -1.35 35.38
N ASN A 491 21.34 -0.71 36.16
CA ASN A 491 21.96 0.57 35.80
C ASN A 491 22.97 0.42 34.66
N ASP A 492 23.48 -0.80 34.47
CA ASP A 492 24.46 -1.14 33.44
C ASP A 492 23.78 -1.83 32.24
N SER A 493 22.45 -1.97 32.25
CA SER A 493 21.66 -2.62 31.21
C SER A 493 20.91 -1.61 30.34
N ILE A 494 20.63 -2.01 29.10
CA ILE A 494 19.92 -1.17 28.13
C ILE A 494 18.40 -1.30 28.26
N LEU A 495 17.72 -0.15 28.25
CA LEU A 495 16.27 -0.07 28.24
C LEU A 495 15.74 -0.25 26.81
N ILE A 496 14.85 -1.21 26.60
CA ILE A 496 14.28 -1.50 25.28
C ILE A 496 12.76 -1.54 25.33
N TYR A 497 12.13 -1.30 24.17
CA TYR A 497 10.75 -1.71 23.98
C TYR A 497 10.65 -3.23 24.06
N SER A 498 9.72 -3.71 24.87
CA SER A 498 9.48 -5.13 25.05
C SER A 498 8.98 -5.74 23.75
N SER A 499 9.40 -6.98 23.50
CA SER A 499 8.86 -7.81 22.42
C SER A 499 7.36 -8.07 22.59
N ALA A 500 6.82 -7.89 23.81
CA ALA A 500 5.41 -8.06 24.14
C ALA A 500 4.49 -7.02 23.51
N ASN A 501 5.00 -5.89 23.00
CA ASN A 501 4.19 -4.90 22.30
C ASN A 501 3.66 -5.46 20.98
N GLY A 502 2.42 -5.11 20.65
CA GLY A 502 1.75 -5.58 19.44
C GLY A 502 0.50 -6.42 19.76
N PHE A 503 0.01 -7.14 18.76
CA PHE A 503 -1.21 -7.94 18.86
C PHE A 503 -0.89 -9.39 19.19
N HIS A 504 -1.54 -9.94 20.21
CA HIS A 504 -1.33 -11.30 20.69
C HIS A 504 -2.66 -11.97 21.04
N GLU A 505 -2.79 -13.27 20.75
CA GLU A 505 -3.91 -14.06 21.26
C GLU A 505 -3.72 -14.33 22.75
N VAL A 506 -4.80 -14.19 23.53
CA VAL A 506 -4.85 -14.54 24.93
C VAL A 506 -4.86 -16.06 25.06
N GLY A 507 -3.82 -16.60 25.69
CA GLY A 507 -3.64 -18.00 26.01
C GLY A 507 -4.45 -18.40 27.25
N ASN A 508 -3.78 -19.00 28.24
CA ASN A 508 -4.45 -19.28 29.51
C ASN A 508 -4.72 -17.99 30.29
N VAL A 509 -5.75 -18.04 31.14
CA VAL A 509 -6.11 -16.98 32.08
C VAL A 509 -6.03 -17.58 33.49
N PRO A 510 -4.84 -17.58 34.13
CA PRO A 510 -4.65 -18.28 35.40
C PRO A 510 -5.45 -17.70 36.57
N SER A 511 -5.78 -16.41 36.51
CA SER A 511 -6.58 -15.73 37.53
C SER A 511 -7.35 -14.55 36.91
N PRO A 512 -8.31 -13.94 37.62
CA PRO A 512 -8.97 -12.70 37.17
C PRO A 512 -8.04 -11.49 36.98
N ASN A 513 -6.78 -11.61 37.41
CA ASN A 513 -5.77 -10.56 37.39
C ASN A 513 -4.58 -10.89 36.49
N THR A 514 -4.57 -12.05 35.81
CA THR A 514 -3.44 -12.49 35.00
C THR A 514 -3.87 -13.22 33.74
N PHE A 515 -3.17 -12.98 32.64
CA PHE A 515 -3.40 -13.69 31.37
C PHE A 515 -2.11 -13.90 30.59
N GLU A 516 -2.06 -14.95 29.76
CA GLU A 516 -0.91 -15.27 28.93
C GLU A 516 -1.00 -14.65 27.53
N LEU A 517 0.14 -14.20 27.01
CA LEU A 517 0.32 -13.88 25.59
C LEU A 517 0.77 -15.17 24.86
N LEU A 518 -0.15 -15.81 24.16
CA LEU A 518 0.05 -17.14 23.58
C LEU A 518 1.30 -17.18 22.69
N ASN A 519 2.18 -18.14 22.95
CA ASN A 519 3.42 -18.41 22.20
C ASN A 519 4.40 -17.23 22.14
N LYS A 520 4.30 -16.27 23.07
CA LYS A 520 5.19 -15.13 23.12
C LYS A 520 6.22 -15.28 24.24
N SER A 521 7.51 -15.33 23.90
CA SER A 521 8.61 -15.25 24.86
C SER A 521 9.03 -13.80 25.12
N GLY A 522 9.38 -13.48 26.37
CA GLY A 522 9.88 -12.17 26.78
C GLY A 522 11.33 -11.96 26.34
N ASN A 523 11.74 -10.69 26.17
CA ASN A 523 13.13 -10.31 25.84
C ASN A 523 13.72 -9.31 26.83
N CYS A 524 12.96 -8.93 27.85
CA CYS A 524 13.34 -7.92 28.81
C CYS A 524 12.71 -8.18 30.19
N MET A 525 13.38 -7.73 31.23
CA MET A 525 12.79 -7.56 32.55
C MET A 525 11.92 -6.31 32.54
N PHE A 526 10.61 -6.50 32.58
CA PHE A 526 9.62 -5.42 32.52
C PHE A 526 9.81 -4.41 33.65
N THR A 527 9.60 -3.12 33.34
CA THR A 527 9.60 -2.03 34.30
C THR A 527 8.58 -0.97 33.89
N GLY A 528 8.12 -0.16 34.85
CA GLY A 528 7.14 0.90 34.62
C GLY A 528 5.71 0.39 34.42
N GLU A 529 4.93 1.14 33.65
CA GLU A 529 3.54 0.81 33.33
C GLU A 529 3.36 0.63 31.82
N ALA A 530 2.50 -0.31 31.45
CA ALA A 530 2.09 -0.53 30.07
C ALA A 530 0.58 -0.67 29.99
N ASN A 531 0.03 -0.77 28.77
CA ASN A 531 -1.41 -0.86 28.56
C ASN A 531 -1.75 -2.07 27.70
N TRP A 532 -2.93 -2.64 27.94
CA TRP A 532 -3.55 -3.57 27.01
C TRP A 532 -4.95 -3.08 26.60
N THR A 533 -5.38 -3.45 25.41
CA THR A 533 -6.75 -3.23 24.95
C THR A 533 -7.23 -4.34 24.01
N THR A 534 -8.51 -4.70 24.09
CA THR A 534 -9.26 -5.48 23.11
C THR A 534 -10.16 -4.60 22.24
N GLY A 535 -10.26 -3.31 22.52
CA GLY A 535 -11.10 -2.39 21.75
C GLY A 535 -11.13 -0.96 22.28
N ASP A 536 -11.73 -0.07 21.49
CA ASP A 536 -12.06 1.30 21.90
C ASP A 536 -13.46 1.64 21.38
N GLY A 537 -14.27 2.32 22.19
CA GLY A 537 -15.59 2.79 21.80
C GLY A 537 -15.58 3.90 20.73
N GLY A 538 -14.40 4.35 20.30
CA GLY A 538 -14.25 5.43 19.34
C GLY A 538 -14.73 6.77 19.88
N SER A 539 -14.92 7.74 18.98
CA SER A 539 -15.44 9.07 19.29
C SER A 539 -16.11 9.72 18.08
N GLY A 540 -17.12 10.54 18.35
CA GLY A 540 -17.81 11.36 17.35
C GLY A 540 -19.04 10.71 16.71
N TYR A 541 -19.52 9.61 17.30
CA TYR A 541 -20.76 8.97 16.87
C TYR A 541 -21.97 9.80 17.31
N THR A 542 -22.92 10.02 16.40
CA THR A 542 -24.20 10.70 16.70
C THR A 542 -25.36 9.73 16.75
N GLU A 543 -25.24 8.58 16.09
CA GLU A 543 -26.26 7.55 15.97
C GLU A 543 -25.64 6.17 16.18
N ASN A 544 -26.49 5.17 16.47
CA ASN A 544 -26.04 3.78 16.54
C ASN A 544 -25.35 3.35 15.24
N ALA A 545 -24.32 2.52 15.37
CA ALA A 545 -23.54 2.00 14.27
C ALA A 545 -23.88 0.52 14.00
N PHE A 546 -23.44 -0.01 12.87
CA PHE A 546 -23.70 -1.39 12.48
C PHE A 546 -22.43 -2.23 12.62
N VAL A 547 -22.59 -3.52 12.93
CA VAL A 547 -21.47 -4.44 13.12
C VAL A 547 -21.60 -5.64 12.20
N SER A 548 -20.50 -6.01 11.54
CA SER A 548 -20.38 -7.27 10.80
C SER A 548 -19.17 -8.09 11.27
N PHE A 549 -19.25 -9.40 11.07
CA PHE A 549 -18.24 -10.37 11.49
C PHE A 549 -17.73 -11.15 10.28
N ILE A 550 -16.44 -10.99 9.96
CA ILE A 550 -15.83 -11.55 8.76
C ILE A 550 -14.68 -12.49 9.15
N GLY A 551 -14.58 -13.64 8.45
CA GLY A 551 -13.59 -14.66 8.72
C GLY A 551 -14.00 -15.61 9.85
N GLY A 552 -13.03 -16.23 10.51
CA GLY A 552 -13.31 -17.16 11.62
C GLY A 552 -13.91 -18.51 11.20
N GLY A 553 -14.04 -18.78 9.89
CA GLY A 553 -14.71 -19.96 9.33
C GLY A 553 -16.25 -19.90 9.31
N GLY A 554 -16.85 -18.84 9.83
CA GLY A 554 -18.31 -18.68 9.94
C GLY A 554 -18.90 -17.64 9.00
N GLN A 555 -20.23 -17.53 9.03
CA GLN A 555 -20.99 -16.56 8.23
C GLN A 555 -22.29 -16.12 8.90
N GLY A 556 -22.80 -14.95 8.45
CA GLY A 556 -24.14 -14.47 8.80
C GLY A 556 -24.31 -13.88 10.19
N ALA A 557 -23.23 -13.50 10.88
CA ALA A 557 -23.33 -12.75 12.12
C ALA A 557 -23.36 -11.24 11.88
N TYR A 558 -24.27 -10.55 12.57
CA TYR A 558 -24.47 -9.10 12.51
C TYR A 558 -24.87 -8.55 13.89
N GLY A 559 -24.61 -7.27 14.10
CA GLY A 559 -25.00 -6.58 15.33
C GLY A 559 -25.19 -5.08 15.15
N ILE A 560 -25.62 -4.45 16.24
CA ILE A 560 -25.77 -3.00 16.37
C ILE A 560 -24.81 -2.54 17.47
N ALA A 561 -23.98 -1.55 17.16
CA ALA A 561 -23.15 -0.85 18.11
C ALA A 561 -23.96 0.28 18.75
N ASN A 562 -24.30 0.12 20.02
CA ASN A 562 -25.08 1.09 20.77
C ASN A 562 -24.19 2.25 21.21
N VAL A 563 -24.57 3.45 20.80
CA VAL A 563 -23.82 4.68 21.03
C VAL A 563 -24.44 5.46 22.19
N VAL A 564 -23.59 5.87 23.13
CA VAL A 564 -23.97 6.74 24.26
C VAL A 564 -22.88 7.79 24.43
N SER A 565 -23.28 9.05 24.52
CA SER A 565 -22.35 10.18 24.73
C SER A 565 -21.21 10.22 23.71
N GLY A 566 -21.51 9.96 22.43
CA GLY A 566 -20.52 10.09 21.36
C GLY A 566 -19.64 8.86 21.11
N ARG A 567 -19.83 7.76 21.86
CA ARG A 567 -18.97 6.56 21.83
C ARG A 567 -19.81 5.29 21.82
N VAL A 568 -19.31 4.25 21.15
CA VAL A 568 -19.86 2.89 21.25
C VAL A 568 -19.59 2.37 22.66
N GLN A 569 -20.64 1.91 23.34
CA GLN A 569 -20.54 1.35 24.70
C GLN A 569 -20.81 -0.15 24.74
N SER A 570 -21.62 -0.66 23.82
CA SER A 570 -21.96 -2.08 23.76
C SER A 570 -22.34 -2.48 22.35
N ILE A 571 -22.22 -3.77 22.06
CA ILE A 571 -22.73 -4.38 20.83
C ILE A 571 -23.94 -5.23 21.20
N THR A 572 -25.05 -5.07 20.50
CA THR A 572 -26.19 -5.99 20.53
C THR A 572 -26.14 -6.87 19.30
N ILE A 573 -25.99 -8.18 19.49
CA ILE A 573 -26.01 -9.15 18.39
C ILE A 573 -27.46 -9.30 17.90
N THR A 574 -27.70 -9.00 16.62
CA THR A 574 -29.01 -9.14 15.98
C THR A 574 -29.14 -10.46 15.25
N GLN A 575 -28.02 -10.97 14.73
CA GLN A 575 -27.90 -12.28 14.12
C GLN A 575 -26.60 -12.92 14.60
N SER A 576 -26.69 -14.10 15.21
CA SER A 576 -25.51 -14.77 15.79
C SER A 576 -24.65 -15.50 14.74
N GLY A 577 -25.17 -15.70 13.53
CA GLY A 577 -24.52 -16.51 12.48
C GLY A 577 -24.24 -17.95 12.94
N TYR A 578 -23.34 -18.63 12.22
CA TYR A 578 -22.90 -19.99 12.54
C TYR A 578 -21.52 -20.29 11.96
N GLY A 579 -20.84 -21.31 12.50
CA GLY A 579 -19.59 -21.86 11.95
C GLY A 579 -18.30 -21.11 12.35
N TYR A 580 -18.35 -20.16 13.28
CA TYR A 580 -17.18 -19.38 13.70
C TYR A 580 -16.26 -20.20 14.61
N THR A 581 -15.46 -21.10 14.02
CA THR A 581 -14.55 -22.01 14.72
C THR A 581 -13.23 -21.37 15.15
N SER A 582 -12.85 -20.24 14.53
CA SER A 582 -11.77 -19.36 14.94
C SER A 582 -12.27 -17.92 15.14
N ALA A 583 -11.42 -17.03 15.66
CA ALA A 583 -11.79 -15.64 15.92
C ALA A 583 -12.11 -14.88 14.62
N PRO A 584 -13.32 -14.33 14.44
CA PRO A 584 -13.60 -13.43 13.32
C PRO A 584 -13.03 -12.03 13.59
N LYS A 585 -12.81 -11.28 12.50
CA LYS A 585 -12.59 -9.83 12.59
C LYS A 585 -13.94 -9.13 12.72
N VAL A 586 -14.04 -8.22 13.70
CA VAL A 586 -15.26 -7.43 13.95
C VAL A 586 -15.10 -6.06 13.32
N PHE A 587 -16.04 -5.67 12.46
CA PHE A 587 -16.04 -4.36 11.83
C PHE A 587 -17.19 -3.52 12.36
N VAL A 588 -16.89 -2.34 12.89
CA VAL A 588 -17.90 -1.34 13.27
C VAL A 588 -18.01 -0.31 12.16
N HIS A 589 -19.15 -0.30 11.50
CA HIS A 589 -19.46 0.60 10.39
C HIS A 589 -20.22 1.80 10.92
N SER A 590 -19.67 3.00 10.70
CA SER A 590 -20.36 4.27 11.02
C SER A 590 -21.72 4.39 10.33
N GLY A 591 -21.91 3.71 9.20
CA GLY A 591 -23.15 3.74 8.42
C GLY A 591 -23.26 5.00 7.56
N GLY A 592 -24.49 5.39 7.22
CA GLY A 592 -24.79 6.60 6.45
C GLY A 592 -24.71 6.48 4.92
N TRP A 593 -24.08 5.42 4.41
CA TRP A 593 -24.07 5.14 2.97
C TRP A 593 -25.42 4.65 2.46
N ARG A 594 -25.83 5.18 1.31
CA ARG A 594 -27.07 4.90 0.60
C ARG A 594 -26.74 4.46 -0.82
N ARG A 595 -27.65 3.69 -1.43
CA ARG A 595 -27.51 3.20 -2.81
C ARG A 595 -28.71 3.62 -3.65
N LEU A 596 -28.44 4.10 -4.86
CA LEU A 596 -29.50 4.50 -5.78
C LEU A 596 -30.39 3.29 -6.11
N GLY A 597 -31.70 3.48 -6.04
CA GLY A 597 -32.68 2.43 -6.29
C GLY A 597 -32.92 1.44 -5.15
N ALA A 598 -32.28 1.59 -3.98
CA ALA A 598 -32.45 0.70 -2.83
C ALA A 598 -33.38 1.23 -1.72
N GLY A 599 -34.01 2.39 -1.91
CA GLY A 599 -34.83 3.04 -0.90
C GLY A 599 -34.00 3.62 0.26
N ASN A 600 -34.60 3.70 1.45
CA ASN A 600 -34.00 4.33 2.65
C ASN A 600 -33.17 3.37 3.52
N SER A 601 -32.78 2.20 3.00
CA SER A 601 -31.94 1.26 3.75
C SER A 601 -30.48 1.66 3.69
N PRO A 602 -29.74 1.69 4.83
CA PRO A 602 -28.31 2.00 4.82
C PRO A 602 -27.52 0.78 4.32
N PHE A 603 -26.39 1.05 3.67
CA PHE A 603 -25.43 0.05 3.22
C PHE A 603 -24.19 0.15 4.11
N ASN A 604 -23.89 -0.91 4.86
CA ASN A 604 -22.89 -0.84 5.92
C ASN A 604 -21.62 -1.64 5.59
N ASP A 605 -21.74 -2.68 4.78
CA ASP A 605 -20.68 -3.64 4.45
C ASP A 605 -20.38 -3.71 2.94
N GLU A 606 -20.64 -2.62 2.22
CA GLU A 606 -20.37 -2.54 0.77
C GLU A 606 -18.87 -2.60 0.48
N LEU A 607 -18.46 -3.65 -0.23
CA LEU A 607 -17.08 -3.86 -0.65
C LEU A 607 -16.84 -3.26 -2.03
N VAL A 608 -15.73 -2.54 -2.14
CA VAL A 608 -15.12 -2.10 -3.39
C VAL A 608 -14.06 -3.16 -3.75
N PRO A 609 -14.29 -4.01 -4.77
CA PRO A 609 -13.33 -5.07 -5.07
C PRO A 609 -11.95 -4.52 -5.46
N ALA A 610 -10.89 -5.29 -5.19
CA ALA A 610 -9.53 -4.93 -5.60
C ALA A 610 -9.47 -4.58 -7.10
N GLY A 611 -8.84 -3.45 -7.44
CA GLY A 611 -8.71 -2.98 -8.82
C GLY A 611 -10.01 -2.48 -9.47
N SER A 612 -11.13 -2.40 -8.74
CA SER A 612 -12.39 -1.85 -9.28
C SER A 612 -12.26 -0.37 -9.57
N GLY A 613 -12.83 0.06 -10.70
CA GLY A 613 -13.00 1.46 -11.04
C GLY A 613 -14.01 2.13 -10.12
N VAL A 614 -13.65 3.31 -9.64
CA VAL A 614 -14.48 4.15 -8.79
C VAL A 614 -14.54 5.53 -9.42
N LEU A 615 -15.74 5.94 -9.82
CA LEU A 615 -15.99 7.24 -10.40
C LEU A 615 -16.56 8.17 -9.33
N LEU A 616 -15.84 9.24 -9.03
CA LEU A 616 -16.24 10.28 -8.09
C LEU A 616 -16.91 11.42 -8.85
N THR A 617 -18.04 11.89 -8.35
CA THR A 617 -18.74 13.07 -8.85
C THR A 617 -18.99 14.05 -7.71
N ARG A 618 -18.53 15.30 -7.91
CA ARG A 618 -18.62 16.35 -6.91
C ARG A 618 -19.86 17.22 -7.14
N ASN A 619 -20.84 17.10 -6.26
CA ASN A 619 -22.06 17.92 -6.23
C ASN A 619 -21.96 19.06 -5.19
N HIS A 620 -20.92 19.09 -4.36
CA HIS A 620 -20.64 20.21 -3.46
C HIS A 620 -20.51 21.53 -4.24
N GLU A 621 -21.43 22.47 -4.04
CA GLU A 621 -21.53 23.74 -4.78
C GLU A 621 -20.21 24.51 -4.86
N TYR A 622 -19.56 24.73 -3.71
CA TYR A 622 -18.25 25.40 -3.60
C TYR A 622 -17.05 24.42 -3.55
N GLY A 623 -17.20 23.20 -4.05
CA GLY A 623 -16.17 22.17 -3.94
C GLY A 623 -14.88 22.57 -4.65
N GLU A 624 -13.78 22.63 -3.91
CA GLU A 624 -12.44 22.84 -4.44
C GLU A 624 -11.74 21.50 -4.66
N PRO A 625 -10.79 21.40 -5.61
CA PRO A 625 -9.95 20.22 -5.68
C PRO A 625 -9.13 20.02 -4.42
N SER A 626 -9.05 18.76 -3.99
CA SER A 626 -8.27 18.38 -2.84
C SER A 626 -7.87 16.92 -2.89
N LEU A 627 -6.88 16.55 -2.09
CA LEU A 627 -6.53 15.17 -1.82
C LEU A 627 -7.29 14.70 -0.58
N LEU A 628 -8.11 13.66 -0.73
CA LEU A 628 -8.73 12.95 0.38
C LEU A 628 -7.86 11.78 0.82
N ARG A 629 -7.69 11.65 2.14
CA ARG A 629 -7.01 10.48 2.72
C ARG A 629 -7.88 9.24 2.58
N VAL A 630 -7.28 8.15 2.15
CA VAL A 630 -7.88 6.82 2.08
C VAL A 630 -7.20 5.93 3.12
N GLU A 631 -8.00 5.27 3.96
CA GLU A 631 -7.47 4.39 5.01
C GLU A 631 -7.18 3.00 4.46
N ASN A 632 -6.03 2.46 4.82
CA ASN A 632 -5.69 1.09 4.46
C ASN A 632 -6.54 0.11 5.29
N PRO A 633 -7.29 -0.82 4.64
CA PRO A 633 -8.17 -1.76 5.35
C PRO A 633 -7.42 -2.71 6.30
N ILE A 634 -6.11 -2.90 6.09
CA ILE A 634 -5.25 -3.72 6.95
C ILE A 634 -4.95 -2.98 8.27
N LEU A 635 -4.84 -1.66 8.24
CA LEU A 635 -4.49 -0.82 9.39
C LEU A 635 -5.69 -0.49 10.31
N ARG A 636 -6.87 -1.04 10.03
CA ARG A 636 -8.13 -0.77 10.77
C ARG A 636 -8.15 -1.19 12.26
N ASN A 637 -7.06 -1.74 12.79
CA ASN A 637 -7.01 -2.40 14.11
C ASN A 637 -6.02 -1.76 15.10
#